data_AF-A0A377UXJ9-F1
#
_entry.id   AF-A0A377UXJ9-F1
#
_cell.length_a   1.000
_cell.length_b   1.000
_cell.length_c   1.000
_cell.angle_alpha   90.00
_cell.angle_beta   90.00
_cell.angle_gamma   90.00
#
_symmetry.space_group_name_H-M   'P 1'
#
loop_
_entity.id
_entity.type
_entity.pdbx_description
1 polymer ?
#
loop_
_entity_poly.entity_id
_entity_poly.type
_entity_poly.pdbx_seq_one_letter_code
_entity_poly.pdbx_strand_id
1 'polypeptide(L)'
;MSRIPQQLTMGVIIGNRGFFPSYLVAEAREQAVALFSRLGINTIMLDPSQTELGGVETRQDAKICAELFRTHRDKIHGVVVLLPNFG
;
A
#
# COMPACT_ATOMS: atom_id res chain seq x y z
N MET A 1 8.20 14.04 -23.58
CA MET A 1 8.48 14.34 -22.16
C MET A 1 7.24 14.01 -21.37
N SER A 2 7.28 13.02 -20.48
CA SER A 2 6.13 12.68 -19.64
C SER A 2 5.90 13.86 -18.69
N ARG A 3 4.77 14.56 -18.82
CA ARG A 3 4.40 15.62 -17.88
C ARG A 3 4.03 14.93 -16.58
N ILE A 4 4.79 15.19 -15.52
CA ILE A 4 4.44 14.74 -14.17
C ILE A 4 3.03 15.29 -13.87
N PRO A 5 2.07 14.43 -13.48
CA PRO A 5 0.72 14.87 -13.16
C PRO A 5 0.73 15.89 -12.02
N GLN A 6 -0.27 16.77 -11.99
CA GLN A 6 -0.43 17.76 -10.92
C GLN A 6 -0.60 17.09 -9.54
N GLN A 7 -1.13 15.86 -9.51
CA GLN A 7 -1.20 15.04 -8.32
C GLN A 7 -0.82 13.59 -8.62
N LEU A 8 0.17 13.05 -7.89
CA LEU A 8 0.58 11.66 -8.02
C LEU A 8 -0.37 10.73 -7.27
N THR A 9 -0.48 9.51 -7.76
CA THR A 9 -1.21 8.42 -7.11
C THR A 9 -0.31 7.19 -7.06
N MET A 10 -0.09 6.66 -5.87
CA MET A 10 0.76 5.51 -5.64
C MET A 10 -0.06 4.29 -5.22
N GLY A 11 0.22 3.14 -5.81
CA GLY A 11 -0.17 1.85 -5.22
C GLY A 11 0.73 1.58 -4.02
N VAL A 12 0.19 1.31 -2.83
CA VAL A 12 0.98 1.04 -1.63
C VAL A 12 0.74 -0.38 -1.16
N ILE A 13 1.83 -1.12 -0.95
CA ILE A 13 1.84 -2.47 -0.39
C ILE A 13 2.49 -2.39 0.98
N ILE A 14 1.81 -2.86 2.03
CA ILE A 14 2.39 -3.02 3.37
C ILE A 14 2.62 -4.51 3.58
N GLY A 15 3.88 -4.93 3.60
CA GLY A 15 4.23 -6.35 3.74
C GLY A 15 4.23 -6.80 5.20
N ASN A 16 3.84 -8.05 5.43
CA ASN A 16 4.02 -8.75 6.71
C ASN A 16 4.57 -10.17 6.50
N ARG A 17 5.07 -10.80 7.57
CA ARG A 17 5.33 -12.25 7.63
C ARG A 17 4.75 -12.77 8.95
N GLY A 18 4.12 -13.94 8.93
CA GLY A 18 3.34 -14.47 10.06
C GLY A 18 4.08 -14.75 11.38
N PHE A 19 5.38 -14.47 11.49
CA PHE A 19 6.11 -14.50 12.76
C PHE A 19 6.45 -13.11 13.32
N PHE A 20 6.17 -12.04 12.58
CA PHE A 20 6.32 -10.67 13.08
C PHE A 20 5.00 -10.16 13.65
N PRO A 21 5.03 -9.23 14.63
CA PRO A 21 3.82 -8.67 15.20
C PRO A 21 2.99 -7.93 14.14
N SER A 22 1.72 -8.32 13.97
CA SER A 22 0.86 -7.74 12.95
C SER A 22 0.48 -6.27 13.23
N TYR A 23 0.55 -5.81 14.48
CA TYR A 23 0.27 -4.39 14.83
C TYR A 23 1.18 -3.40 14.07
N LEU A 24 2.38 -3.81 13.68
CA LEU A 24 3.31 -2.99 12.91
C LEU A 24 2.77 -2.65 11.50
N VAL A 25 1.87 -3.47 10.95
CA VAL A 25 1.15 -3.17 9.70
C VAL A 25 0.23 -1.98 9.89
N ALA A 26 -0.51 -1.93 11.01
CA ALA A 26 -1.41 -0.84 11.32
C ALA A 26 -0.65 0.48 11.57
N GLU A 27 0.43 0.44 12.35
CA GLU A 27 1.29 1.60 12.58
C GLU A 27 1.90 2.12 11.27
N ALA A 28 2.41 1.23 10.42
CA ALA A 28 2.95 1.61 9.10
C ALA A 28 1.89 2.26 8.21
N ARG A 29 0.65 1.76 8.26
CA ARG A 29 -0.48 2.34 7.52
C ARG A 29 -0.77 3.76 7.99
N GLU A 30 -0.89 3.99 9.29
CA GLU A 30 -1.18 5.31 9.86
C GLU A 30 -0.09 6.32 9.47
N GLN A 31 1.18 5.93 9.62
CA GLN A 31 2.32 6.77 9.25
C GLN A 31 2.35 7.07 7.74
N ALA A 32 2.07 6.07 6.90
CA ALA A 32 2.01 6.22 5.46
C ALA A 32 0.90 7.18 5.03
N VAL A 33 -0.32 7.00 5.54
CA VAL A 33 -1.47 7.88 5.25
C VAL A 33 -1.14 9.32 5.63
N ALA A 34 -0.60 9.53 6.83
CA ALA A 34 -0.21 10.86 7.28
C ALA A 34 0.87 11.49 6.39
N LEU A 35 1.89 10.72 5.99
CA LEU A 35 2.97 11.20 5.13
C LEU A 35 2.48 11.52 3.72
N PHE A 36 1.78 10.60 3.05
CA PHE A 36 1.30 10.81 1.68
C PHE A 36 0.31 11.98 1.60
N SER A 37 -0.56 12.14 2.60
CA SER A 37 -1.45 13.29 2.72
C SER A 37 -0.67 14.61 2.77
N ARG A 38 0.37 14.72 3.62
CA ARG A 38 1.22 15.92 3.67
C ARG A 38 1.95 16.21 2.36
N LEU A 39 2.28 15.18 1.59
CA LEU A 39 2.94 15.30 0.29
C LEU A 39 1.96 15.56 -0.87
N GLY A 40 0.64 15.58 -0.61
CA GLY A 40 -0.38 15.70 -1.64
C GLY A 40 -0.44 14.49 -2.58
N ILE A 41 -0.01 13.32 -2.13
CA ILE A 41 0.02 12.08 -2.93
C ILE A 41 -1.22 11.24 -2.59
N ASN A 42 -1.99 10.86 -3.62
CA ASN A 42 -3.08 9.91 -3.47
C ASN A 42 -2.53 8.49 -3.31
N THR A 43 -3.25 7.64 -2.59
CA THR A 43 -2.85 6.25 -2.36
C THR A 43 -3.95 5.27 -2.67
N ILE A 44 -3.59 4.13 -3.27
CA ILE A 44 -4.44 2.95 -3.43
C ILE A 44 -3.74 1.80 -2.71
N MET A 45 -4.35 1.28 -1.66
CA MET A 45 -3.81 0.19 -0.84
C MET A 45 -4.95 -0.66 -0.29
N LEU A 46 -4.65 -1.89 0.12
CA LEU A 46 -5.65 -2.78 0.72
C LEU A 46 -6.21 -2.18 2.01
N ASP A 47 -7.49 -2.37 2.26
CA ASP A 47 -8.20 -2.01 3.49
C ASP A 47 -8.13 -3.14 4.54
N PRO A 48 -8.19 -2.85 5.86
CA PRO A 48 -8.29 -3.88 6.91
C PRO A 48 -9.46 -4.86 6.75
N SER A 49 -10.50 -4.50 5.98
CA SER A 49 -11.59 -5.42 5.63
C SER A 49 -11.24 -6.42 4.51
N GLN A 50 -10.18 -6.19 3.74
CA GLN A 50 -9.80 -7.03 2.60
C GLN A 50 -8.76 -8.11 2.95
N THR A 51 -7.91 -7.84 3.94
CA THR A 51 -6.80 -8.69 4.42
C THR A 51 -6.46 -8.29 5.86
N GLU A 52 -5.68 -9.09 6.58
CA GLU A 52 -5.29 -8.78 7.97
C GLU A 52 -4.63 -7.40 8.07
N LEU A 53 -5.31 -6.45 8.72
CA LEU A 53 -4.90 -5.05 8.91
C LEU A 53 -4.58 -4.29 7.59
N GLY A 54 -5.00 -4.85 6.44
CA GLY A 54 -4.68 -4.31 5.11
C GLY A 54 -3.26 -4.63 4.65
N GLY A 55 -2.60 -5.62 5.27
CA GLY A 55 -1.27 -6.09 4.92
C GLY A 55 -1.27 -7.18 3.84
N VAL A 56 -0.12 -7.36 3.20
CA VAL A 56 0.14 -8.47 2.27
C VAL A 56 1.13 -9.42 2.92
N GLU A 57 0.66 -10.60 3.31
CA GLU A 57 1.48 -11.62 3.95
C GLU A 57 1.59 -12.88 3.10
N THR A 58 0.47 -13.32 2.54
CA THR A 58 0.37 -14.56 1.78
C THR A 58 0.30 -14.30 0.28
N ARG A 59 0.51 -15.37 -0.51
CA ARG A 59 0.28 -15.33 -1.96
C ARG A 59 -1.18 -14.98 -2.29
N GLN A 60 -2.13 -15.32 -1.43
CA GLN A 60 -3.54 -14.99 -1.64
C GLN A 60 -3.77 -13.49 -1.47
N ASP A 61 -3.19 -12.87 -0.44
CA ASP A 61 -3.24 -11.42 -0.23
C ASP A 61 -2.63 -10.66 -1.41
N ALA A 62 -1.51 -11.17 -1.94
CA ALA A 62 -0.87 -10.59 -3.11
C ALA A 62 -1.79 -10.60 -4.34
N LYS A 63 -2.63 -11.63 -4.52
CA LYS A 63 -3.64 -11.66 -5.60
C LYS A 63 -4.75 -10.64 -5.37
N ILE A 64 -5.22 -10.47 -4.13
CA ILE A 64 -6.23 -9.47 -3.79
C ILE A 64 -5.68 -8.06 -4.07
N CYS A 65 -4.44 -7.80 -3.66
CA CYS A 65 -3.74 -6.54 -3.96
C CYS A 65 -3.58 -6.32 -5.47
N ALA A 66 -3.19 -7.36 -6.21
CA ALA A 66 -3.04 -7.28 -7.66
C ALA A 66 -4.38 -6.94 -8.35
N GLU A 67 -5.50 -7.49 -7.87
CA GLU A 67 -6.83 -7.18 -8.39
C GLU A 67 -7.23 -5.73 -8.11
N LEU A 68 -6.97 -5.25 -6.88
CA LEU A 68 -7.20 -3.86 -6.51
C LEU A 68 -6.40 -2.91 -7.42
N PHE A 69 -5.12 -3.21 -7.63
CA PHE A 69 -4.25 -2.40 -8.49
C PHE A 69 -4.69 -2.48 -9.95
N ARG A 70 -5.12 -3.65 -10.43
CA ARG A 70 -5.65 -3.84 -11.78
C ARG A 70 -6.88 -2.98 -12.03
N THR A 71 -7.81 -2.93 -11.07
CA THR A 71 -9.01 -2.08 -11.13
C THR A 71 -8.68 -0.58 -11.21
N HIS A 72 -7.52 -0.17 -10.68
CA HIS A 72 -7.09 1.22 -10.65
C HIS A 72 -5.86 1.51 -11.52
N ARG A 73 -5.51 0.61 -12.45
CA ARG A 73 -4.24 0.64 -13.19
C ARG A 73 -3.97 1.95 -13.92
N ASP A 74 -5.02 2.59 -14.44
CA ASP A 74 -4.90 3.84 -15.21
C ASP A 74 -4.70 5.07 -14.31
N LYS A 75 -4.90 4.92 -12.99
CA LYS A 75 -4.69 5.97 -11.98
C LYS A 75 -3.33 5.85 -11.31
N ILE A 76 -2.75 4.64 -11.23
CA ILE A 76 -1.51 4.38 -10.48
C ILE A 76 -0.30 4.81 -11.31
N HIS A 77 0.51 5.71 -10.77
CA HIS A 77 1.72 6.22 -11.41
C HIS A 77 2.98 5.45 -11.00
N GLY A 78 2.92 4.75 -9.87
CA GLY A 78 4.01 3.94 -9.35
C GLY A 78 3.59 3.14 -8.12
N VAL A 79 4.47 2.27 -7.64
CA VAL A 79 4.23 1.41 -6.48
C VAL A 79 5.24 1.72 -5.38
N VAL A 80 4.78 1.81 -4.14
CA VAL A 80 5.60 1.89 -2.93
C VAL A 80 5.39 0.62 -2.12
N VAL A 81 6.48 -0.03 -1.72
CA VAL A 81 6.44 -1.21 -0.85
C VAL A 81 7.01 -0.83 0.50
N LEU A 82 6.19 -0.94 1.55
CA LEU A 82 6.55 -0.71 2.94
C LEU A 82 6.78 -2.06 3.61
N LEU A 83 7.96 -2.22 4.22
CA LEU A 83 8.36 -3.43 4.93
C LEU A 83 8.66 -3.08 6.40
N PRO A 84 7.64 -2.77 7.22
CA PRO A 84 7.84 -2.29 8.59
C PRO A 84 8.56 -3.30 9.50
N ASN A 85 8.53 -4.57 9.09
CA ASN A 85 9.04 -5.70 9.85
C ASN A 85 10.36 -6.24 9.29
N PHE A 86 10.89 -5.61 8.25
CA PHE A 86 12.14 -6.02 7.59
C PHE A 86 13.18 -4.91 7.77
N GLY A 87 14.02 -5.08 8.78
CA GLY A 87 15.20 -4.28 9.09
C GLY A 87 16.37 -5.20 9.39
#